data_AF-A0A662GVE0-F1
#
_entry.id   AF-A0A662GVE0-F1
#
_cell.length_a   1.000
_cell.length_b   1.000
_cell.length_c   1.000
_cell.angle_alpha   90.00
_cell.angle_beta   90.00
_cell.angle_gamma   90.00
#
_symmetry.space_group_name_H-M   'P 1'
#
loop_
_entity.id
_entity.type
_entity.pdbx_description
1 polymer ?
#
loop_
_entity_poly.entity_id
_entity_poly.type
_entity_poly.pdbx_seq_one_letter_code
_entity_poly.pdbx_strand_id
1 'polypeptide(L)'
;MGERRLRVVRVVVPARDFSRVAPVVSELERRAVSVKRAVKRIFDERPDLDSVEFTIVVSLTKDEVRRYRRDLGRRLSGTIGFFLIYNHGEPSVP
;
A
#
# COMPACT_ATOMS: atom_id res chain seq x y z
N MET A 1 13.31 14.21 16.26
CA MET A 1 13.29 13.08 15.30
C MET A 1 12.69 11.87 16.00
N GLY A 2 11.58 11.33 15.50
CA GLY A 2 10.94 10.16 16.12
C GLY A 2 11.67 8.85 15.82
N GLU A 3 11.49 7.86 16.68
CA GLU A 3 12.00 6.49 16.48
C GLU A 3 11.44 5.90 15.18
N ARG A 4 12.34 5.41 14.30
CA ARG A 4 11.96 4.71 13.07
C ARG A 4 11.82 3.23 13.34
N ARG A 5 10.71 2.62 12.90
CA ARG A 5 10.47 1.19 13.01
C ARG A 5 10.17 0.59 11.64
N LEU A 6 10.58 -0.65 11.44
CA LEU A 6 10.27 -1.38 10.23
C LEU A 6 8.76 -1.67 10.18
N ARG A 7 8.12 -1.29 9.08
CA ARG A 7 6.68 -1.42 8.83
C ARG A 7 6.46 -2.21 7.55
N VAL A 8 5.32 -2.87 7.49
CA VAL A 8 4.77 -3.35 6.22
C VAL A 8 3.65 -2.41 5.81
N VAL A 9 3.71 -1.91 4.58
CA VAL A 9 2.65 -1.17 3.92
C VAL A 9 2.10 -2.06 2.81
N ARG A 10 0.84 -2.50 2.97
CA ARG A 10 0.12 -3.23 1.92
C ARG A 10 -0.89 -2.30 1.28
N VAL A 11 -0.90 -2.23 -0.04
CA VAL A 11 -1.88 -1.46 -0.84
C VAL A 11 -2.47 -2.41 -1.86
N VAL A 12 -3.79 -2.52 -1.86
CA VAL A 12 -4.54 -3.40 -2.76
C VAL A 12 -5.61 -2.57 -3.47
N VAL A 13 -5.55 -2.51 -4.79
CA VAL A 13 -6.45 -1.66 -5.61
C VAL A 13 -6.84 -2.36 -6.90
N PRO A 14 -8.02 -2.06 -7.46
CA PRO A 14 -8.30 -2.36 -8.86
C PRO A 14 -7.26 -1.73 -9.79
N ALA A 15 -6.93 -2.40 -10.90
CA ALA A 15 -5.95 -1.91 -11.88
C ALA A 15 -6.26 -0.49 -12.38
N ARG A 16 -7.54 -0.16 -12.61
CA ARG A 16 -7.98 1.19 -13.02
C ARG A 16 -7.68 2.28 -12.00
N ASP A 17 -7.63 1.93 -10.71
CA ASP A 17 -7.43 2.86 -9.60
C ASP A 17 -5.94 2.98 -9.21
N PHE A 18 -5.05 2.22 -9.86
CA PHE A 18 -3.62 2.21 -9.56
C PHE A 18 -2.98 3.61 -9.61
N SER A 19 -3.32 4.42 -10.61
CA SER A 19 -2.79 5.78 -10.77
C SER A 19 -3.07 6.67 -9.56
N ARG A 20 -4.14 6.41 -8.80
CA ARG A 20 -4.51 7.17 -7.61
C ARG A 20 -3.50 6.98 -6.47
N VAL A 21 -2.92 5.78 -6.34
CA VAL A 21 -1.97 5.42 -5.28
C VAL A 21 -0.52 5.38 -5.74
N ALA A 22 -0.26 5.35 -7.05
CA ALA A 22 1.08 5.27 -7.63
C ALA A 22 2.08 6.30 -7.05
N PRO A 23 1.73 7.59 -6.80
CA PRO A 23 2.69 8.53 -6.21
C PRO A 23 3.15 8.10 -4.81
N VAL A 24 2.26 7.56 -3.98
CA VAL A 24 2.58 7.10 -2.63
C VAL A 24 3.40 5.81 -2.68
N VAL A 25 2.99 4.87 -3.55
CA VAL A 25 3.71 3.61 -3.78
C VAL A 25 5.15 3.91 -4.21
N SER A 26 5.35 4.73 -5.24
CA SER A 26 6.69 5.08 -5.73
C SER A 26 7.54 5.82 -4.68
N GLU A 27 6.92 6.63 -3.82
CA GLU A 27 7.64 7.25 -2.71
C GLU A 27 8.14 6.23 -1.67
N LEU A 28 7.29 5.26 -1.33
CA LEU A 28 7.63 4.19 -0.40
C LEU A 28 8.67 3.24 -1.00
N GLU A 29 8.55 2.89 -2.28
CA GLU A 29 9.48 2.01 -3.01
C GLU A 29 10.91 2.54 -3.00
N ARG A 30 11.10 3.86 -3.21
CA ARG A 30 12.44 4.49 -3.17
C ARG A 30 13.17 4.34 -1.83
N ARG A 31 12.44 4.02 -0.76
CA ARG A 31 12.94 3.91 0.62
C ARG A 31 12.78 2.50 1.18
N ALA A 32 12.30 1.58 0.36
CA ALA A 32 11.92 0.25 0.79
C ALA A 32 13.15 -0.63 0.99
N VAL A 33 13.06 -1.50 1.99
CA VAL A 33 13.97 -2.63 2.17
C VAL A 33 13.56 -3.77 1.22
N SER A 34 12.26 -3.93 0.99
CA SER A 34 11.72 -4.93 0.09
C SER A 34 10.40 -4.47 -0.51
N VAL A 35 10.16 -4.84 -1.77
CA VAL A 35 8.94 -4.54 -2.52
C VAL A 35 8.51 -5.82 -3.22
N LYS A 36 7.25 -6.21 -3.02
CA LYS A 36 6.60 -7.25 -3.81
C LYS A 36 5.36 -6.66 -4.48
N ARG A 37 5.27 -6.85 -5.79
CA ARG A 37 4.08 -6.54 -6.59
C ARG A 37 3.43 -7.84 -7.05
N ALA A 38 2.11 -7.92 -6.95
CA ALA A 38 1.32 -9.02 -7.48
C ALA A 38 0.10 -8.46 -8.22
N VAL A 39 -0.32 -9.16 -9.28
CA VAL A 39 -1.59 -8.90 -9.96
C VAL A 39 -2.39 -10.19 -9.90
N LYS A 40 -3.55 -10.14 -9.27
CA LYS A 40 -4.49 -11.26 -9.22
C LYS A 40 -5.56 -11.04 -10.27
N ARG A 41 -5.58 -11.89 -11.29
CA ARG A 41 -6.64 -11.95 -12.29
C ARG A 41 -7.88 -12.55 -11.65
N ILE A 42 -8.95 -11.77 -11.61
CA ILE A 42 -10.22 -12.13 -10.98
C ILE A 42 -11.35 -12.00 -11.99
N PHE A 43 -11.26 -11.03 -12.92
CA PHE A 43 -12.34 -10.71 -13.84
C PHE A 43 -11.87 -10.83 -15.30
N ASP A 44 -12.22 -11.94 -15.94
CA ASP A 44 -11.81 -12.22 -17.33
C ASP A 44 -12.33 -11.15 -18.32
N GLU A 45 -13.57 -10.70 -18.14
CA GLU A 45 -14.21 -9.71 -19.02
C GLU A 45 -13.89 -8.25 -18.63
N ARG A 46 -13.35 -8.04 -17.42
CA ARG A 46 -13.08 -6.71 -16.85
C ARG A 46 -11.71 -6.65 -16.18
N PRO A 47 -10.61 -6.83 -16.93
CA PRO A 47 -9.25 -6.84 -16.37
C PRO A 47 -8.85 -5.51 -15.72
N ASP A 48 -9.56 -4.41 -16.01
CA ASP A 48 -9.40 -3.13 -15.32
C ASP A 48 -9.80 -3.19 -13.83
N LEU A 49 -10.58 -4.21 -13.45
CA LEU A 49 -10.99 -4.50 -12.08
C LEU A 49 -10.06 -5.50 -11.37
N ASP A 50 -9.10 -6.10 -12.07
CA ASP A 50 -8.17 -7.03 -11.46
C ASP A 50 -7.40 -6.38 -10.30
N SER A 51 -7.11 -7.20 -9.30
CA SER A 51 -6.48 -6.70 -8.08
C SER A 51 -4.98 -6.55 -8.28
N VAL A 52 -4.48 -5.33 -8.07
CA VAL A 52 -3.06 -5.01 -8.01
C VAL A 52 -2.67 -4.80 -6.55
N GLU A 53 -1.77 -5.64 -6.07
CA GLU A 53 -1.26 -5.61 -4.70
C GLU A 53 0.21 -5.20 -4.67
N PHE A 54 0.53 -4.27 -3.77
CA PHE A 54 1.88 -3.90 -3.37
C PHE A 54 2.07 -4.24 -1.90
N THR A 55 3.11 -5.01 -1.59
CA THR A 55 3.57 -5.23 -0.22
C THR A 55 4.97 -4.64 -0.09
N ILE A 56 5.09 -3.60 0.73
CA ILE A 56 6.30 -2.79 0.86
C ILE A 56 6.80 -2.85 2.30
N VAL A 57 8.04 -3.31 2.49
CA VAL A 57 8.71 -3.28 3.79
C VAL A 57 9.58 -2.03 3.85
N VAL A 58 9.31 -1.13 4.81
CA VAL A 58 9.94 0.19 4.88
C VAL A 58 10.08 0.65 6.32
N SER A 59 11.19 1.32 6.64
CA SER A 59 11.42 1.92 7.96
C SER A 59 10.72 3.28 8.04
N LEU A 60 9.80 3.48 8.99
CA LEU A 60 8.98 4.70 9.13
C LEU A 60 8.92 5.20 10.58
N THR A 61 8.88 6.51 10.76
CA THR A 61 8.49 7.16 12.01
C THR A 61 6.98 7.12 12.24
N LYS A 62 6.53 7.37 13.47
CA LYS A 62 5.10 7.50 13.79
C LYS A 62 4.38 8.57 12.94
N ASP A 63 5.04 9.69 12.68
CA ASP A 63 4.44 10.79 11.90
C ASP A 63 4.35 10.46 10.41
N GLU A 64 5.35 9.77 9.86
CA GLU A 64 5.26 9.23 8.49
C GLU A 64 4.11 8.23 8.36
N VAL A 65 3.93 7.33 9.34
CA VAL A 65 2.79 6.40 9.35
C VAL A 65 1.45 7.16 9.33
N ARG A 66 1.29 8.18 10.18
CA ARG A 66 0.08 9.02 10.20
C ARG A 66 -0.14 9.74 8.86
N ARG A 67 0.92 10.27 8.27
CA ARG A 67 0.88 10.95 6.97
C ARG A 67 0.44 10.00 5.86
N TYR A 68 1.07 8.83 5.73
CA TYR A 68 0.71 7.84 4.71
C TYR A 68 -0.69 7.27 4.91
N ARG A 69 -1.13 7.04 6.17
CA ARG A 69 -2.52 6.65 6.47
C ARG A 69 -3.51 7.68 5.93
N ARG A 70 -3.25 8.97 6.17
CA ARG A 70 -4.12 10.05 5.70
C ARG A 70 -4.13 10.16 4.17
N ASP A 71 -2.96 10.10 3.53
CA ASP A 71 -2.85 10.26 2.08
C ASP A 71 -3.46 9.06 1.33
N LEU A 72 -3.15 7.83 1.74
CA LEU A 72 -3.78 6.62 1.17
C LEU A 72 -5.28 6.61 1.42
N GLY A 73 -5.73 6.95 2.62
CA GLY A 73 -7.17 7.05 2.94
C GLY A 73 -7.89 8.05 2.04
N ARG A 74 -7.32 9.23 1.79
CA ARG A 74 -7.89 10.22 0.86
C ARG A 74 -7.91 9.70 -0.57
N ARG A 75 -6.81 9.11 -1.03
CA ARG A 75 -6.66 8.63 -2.41
C ARG A 75 -7.58 7.45 -2.73
N LEU A 76 -7.84 6.58 -1.74
CA LEU A 76 -8.68 5.40 -1.89
C LEU A 76 -10.16 5.65 -1.58
N SER A 77 -10.51 6.83 -1.08
CA SER A 77 -11.91 7.21 -0.85
C SER A 77 -12.74 7.05 -2.12
N GLY A 78 -13.87 6.34 -2.01
CA GLY A 78 -14.76 6.04 -3.13
C GLY A 78 -14.25 4.94 -4.08
N THR A 79 -13.21 4.20 -3.71
CA THR A 79 -12.77 2.98 -4.41
C THR A 79 -13.07 1.74 -3.58
N ILE A 80 -13.02 0.57 -4.21
CA ILE A 80 -13.02 -0.73 -3.51
C ILE A 80 -11.61 -1.16 -3.03
N GLY A 81 -10.60 -0.31 -3.25
CA GLY A 81 -9.23 -0.56 -2.80
C GLY A 81 -9.05 -0.26 -1.31
N PHE A 82 -8.05 -0.89 -0.71
CA PHE A 82 -7.74 -0.74 0.71
C PHE A 82 -6.22 -0.75 0.94
N PHE A 83 -5.83 -0.41 2.16
CA PHE A 83 -4.44 -0.45 2.58
C PHE A 83 -4.30 -0.84 4.06
N LEU A 84 -3.15 -1.43 4.40
CA LEU A 84 -2.78 -1.78 5.76
C LEU A 84 -1.38 -1.26 6.06
N ILE A 85 -1.17 -0.75 7.28
CA ILE A 85 0.15 -0.37 7.80
C ILE A 85 0.33 -0.94 9.20
N TYR A 86 1.25 -1.90 9.35
CA TYR A 86 1.51 -2.63 10.61
C TYR A 86 3.00 -2.81 10.88
N ASN A 87 3.38 -3.23 12.10
CA ASN A 87 4.79 -3.51 12.42
C ASN A 87 5.28 -4.71 11.61
N HIS A 88 6.50 -4.62 11.07
CA HIS A 88 7.13 -5.79 10.47
C HIS A 88 7.46 -6.81 11.57
N GLY A 89 6.95 -8.04 11.45
CA GLY A 89 7.08 -9.10 12.46
C GLY A 89 5.85 -9.30 13.33
N GLU A 90 4.85 -8.42 13.27
CA GLU A 90 3.51 -8.70 13.80
C GLU A 90 2.65 -9.32 12.68
N PRO A 91 1.88 -10.40 12.96
CA PRO A 91 0.95 -10.93 11.99
C PRO A 91 -0.10 -9.87 11.65
N SER A 92 -0.34 -9.66 10.34
CA SER A 92 -1.51 -8.89 9.91
C SER A 92 -2.71 -9.82 10.01
N VAL A 93 -3.61 -9.54 10.96
CA VAL A 93 -4.89 -10.26 11.06
C VAL A 93 -5.76 -9.81 9.88
N PRO A 94 -6.28 -10.75 9.07
CA PRO A 94 -7.17 -10.45 7.94
C PRO A 94 -8.54 -9.91 8.38
#